data_AF-A0A661DX01-F1
#
_entry.id   AF-A0A661DX01-F1
#
_cell.length_a   1.000
_cell.length_b   1.000
_cell.length_c   1.000
_cell.angle_alpha   90.00
_cell.angle_beta   90.00
_cell.angle_gamma   90.00
#
_symmetry.space_group_name_H-M   'P 1'
#
loop_
_entity.id
_entity.type
_entity.pdbx_description
1 polymer ?
#
loop_
_entity_poly.entity_id
_entity_poly.type
_entity_poly.pdbx_seq_one_letter_code
_entity_poly.pdbx_strand_id
1 'polypeptide(L)'
;VIHELIGRRDTEIDAAAIEQQQFFAEGLATFRRGDWAQAQKIFTQHHAVNRNDGVSRYYVNLCRHQQPDKNWNGAIRLDTK
;
A
#
# COMPACT_ATOMS: atom_id res chain seq x y z
N VAL A 1 -6.13 -25.25 6.69
CA VAL A 1 -5.23 -25.15 5.50
C VAL A 1 -4.19 -24.09 5.81
N ILE A 2 -2.93 -24.49 5.97
CA ILE A 2 -1.81 -23.55 6.10
C ILE A 2 -1.39 -23.17 4.69
N HIS A 3 -1.38 -21.87 4.37
CA HIS A 3 -0.90 -21.38 3.09
C HIS A 3 0.55 -20.93 3.29
N GLU A 4 1.50 -21.75 2.86
CA GLU A 4 2.92 -21.43 2.91
C GLU A 4 3.29 -20.69 1.61
N LEU A 5 3.84 -19.49 1.76
CA LEU A 5 4.33 -18.69 0.62
C LEU A 5 5.65 -19.29 0.13
N ILE A 6 5.60 -20.12 -0.91
CA ILE A 6 6.80 -20.59 -1.60
C ILE A 6 7.30 -19.49 -2.53
N GLY A 7 8.27 -18.70 -2.04
CA GLY A 7 9.03 -17.77 -2.87
C GLY A 7 10.00 -18.53 -3.78
N ARG A 8 9.88 -18.35 -5.10
CA ARG A 8 10.79 -18.96 -6.08
C ARG A 8 12.14 -18.26 -5.99
N ARG A 9 13.14 -18.96 -5.45
CA ARG A 9 14.50 -18.45 -5.16
C ARG A 9 15.31 -18.06 -6.40
N ASP A 10 14.90 -18.52 -7.58
CA ASP A 10 15.70 -18.48 -8.82
C ASP A 10 15.22 -17.45 -9.84
N THR A 11 14.26 -16.61 -9.47
CA THR A 11 13.90 -15.44 -10.29
C THR A 11 14.74 -14.29 -9.77
N GLU A 12 15.65 -13.74 -10.59
CA GLU A 12 16.20 -12.40 -10.37
C GLU A 12 15.05 -11.52 -9.88
N ILE A 13 15.12 -11.09 -8.63
CA ILE A 13 14.09 -10.19 -8.10
C ILE A 13 14.23 -8.94 -8.95
N ASP A 14 13.25 -8.70 -9.81
CA ASP A 14 13.23 -7.54 -10.69
C ASP A 14 13.45 -6.30 -9.82
N ALA A 15 14.51 -5.55 -10.10
CA ALA A 15 14.85 -4.35 -9.36
C ALA A 15 13.66 -3.36 -9.35
N ALA A 16 12.86 -3.36 -10.42
CA ALA A 16 11.63 -2.59 -10.49
C ALA A 16 10.59 -3.08 -9.46
N ALA A 17 10.47 -4.39 -9.24
CA ALA A 17 9.56 -4.94 -8.23
C ALA A 17 9.99 -4.59 -6.80
N ILE A 18 11.29 -4.56 -6.51
CA ILE A 18 11.83 -4.09 -5.21
C ILE A 18 11.50 -2.61 -5.01
N GLU A 19 11.75 -1.79 -6.03
CA GLU A 19 11.48 -0.36 -5.99
C GLU A 19 9.98 -0.08 -5.77
N GLN A 20 9.10 -0.80 -6.46
CA GLN A 20 7.65 -0.70 -6.22
C GLN A 20 7.27 -1.05 -4.78
N GLN A 21 7.82 -2.14 -4.21
CA GLN A 21 7.55 -2.52 -2.83
C GLN A 21 8.05 -1.46 -1.82
N GLN A 22 9.20 -0.84 -2.08
CA GLN A 22 9.72 0.24 -1.23
C GLN A 22 8.83 1.47 -1.28
N PHE A 23 8.40 1.90 -2.47
CA PHE A 23 7.44 3.01 -2.62
C PHE A 23 6.12 2.74 -1.90
N PHE A 24 5.59 1.52 -2.03
CA PHE A 24 4.37 1.14 -1.35
C PHE A 24 4.55 1.15 0.18
N ALA A 25 5.68 0.67 0.69
CA ALA A 25 6.00 0.69 2.12
C ALA A 25 6.10 2.12 2.67
N GLU A 26 6.69 3.05 1.90
CA GLU A 26 6.75 4.47 2.26
C GLU A 26 5.36 5.10 2.35
N GLY A 27 4.50 4.80 1.37
CA GLY A 27 3.10 5.24 1.37
C GLY A 27 2.37 4.77 2.62
N LEU A 28 2.55 3.50 2.99
CA LEU A 28 1.93 2.92 4.17
C LEU A 28 2.46 3.52 5.48
N ALA A 29 3.76 3.78 5.59
CA ALA A 29 4.35 4.43 6.76
C ALA A 29 3.82 5.86 6.95
N THR A 30 3.66 6.58 5.86
CA THR A 30 3.11 7.95 5.85
C THR A 30 1.63 7.96 6.21
N PHE A 31 0.87 7.02 5.64
CA PHE A 31 -0.54 6.81 5.96
C PHE A 31 -0.76 6.49 7.45
N ARG A 32 0.06 5.60 8.03
CA ARG A 32 -0.01 5.26 9.47
C ARG A 32 0.30 6.43 10.39
N ARG A 33 1.09 7.40 9.94
CA ARG A 33 1.40 8.64 10.68
C ARG A 33 0.30 9.69 10.58
N GLY A 34 -0.74 9.44 9.78
CA GLY A 34 -1.84 10.36 9.58
C GLY A 34 -1.58 11.48 8.57
N ASP A 35 -0.49 11.41 7.82
CA ASP A 35 -0.21 12.35 6.74
C ASP A 35 -0.90 11.91 5.45
N TRP A 36 -2.22 12.12 5.41
CA TRP A 36 -3.08 11.65 4.31
C TRP A 36 -2.72 12.28 2.97
N ALA A 37 -2.31 13.55 2.96
CA ALA A 37 -1.98 14.27 1.74
C ALA A 37 -0.70 13.70 1.11
N GLN A 38 0.33 13.45 1.91
CA GLN A 38 1.56 12.86 1.42
C GLN A 38 1.38 11.38 1.05
N ALA A 39 0.63 10.62 1.85
CA ALA A 39 0.29 9.23 1.52
C ALA A 39 -0.46 9.13 0.19
N GLN A 40 -1.45 10.00 -0.05
CA GLN A 40 -2.20 10.04 -1.30
C GLN A 40 -1.27 10.26 -2.50
N LYS A 41 -0.31 11.19 -2.41
CA LYS A 41 0.65 11.44 -3.49
C LYS A 41 1.48 10.19 -3.81
N ILE A 42 2.03 9.55 -2.77
CA ILE A 42 2.86 8.35 -2.92
C ILE A 42 2.06 7.21 -3.57
N PHE A 43 0.84 6.94 -3.09
CA PHE A 43 0.00 5.88 -3.67
C PHE A 43 -0.50 6.22 -5.09
N THR A 44 -0.72 7.49 -5.41
CA THR A 44 -1.06 7.91 -6.78
C THR A 44 0.11 7.66 -7.73
N GLN A 45 1.34 7.98 -7.30
CA GLN A 45 2.55 7.70 -8.07
C GLN A 45 2.75 6.20 -8.27
N HIS A 46 2.60 5.41 -7.21
CA HIS A 46 2.69 3.95 -7.29
C HIS A 46 1.62 3.35 -8.23
N HIS A 47 0.36 3.82 -8.16
CA HIS A 47 -0.70 3.39 -9.07
C HIS A 47 -0.46 3.80 -10.53
N ALA A 48 0.22 4.92 -10.79
CA ALA A 48 0.54 5.35 -12.14
C ALA A 48 1.54 4.40 -12.83
N VAL A 49 2.47 3.84 -12.06
CA VAL A 49 3.45 2.84 -12.53
C VAL A 49 2.79 1.46 -12.68
N ASN A 50 1.92 1.08 -11.74
CA ASN A 50 1.15 -0.15 -11.80
C ASN A 50 -0.36 0.11 -11.87
N ARG A 51 -0.88 0.33 -13.09
CA ARG A 51 -2.30 0.66 -13.30
C ARG A 51 -3.29 -0.43 -12.86
N ASN A 52 -2.82 -1.67 -12.69
CA ASN A 52 -3.65 -2.78 -12.24
C ASN A 52 -3.53 -3.04 -10.72
N ASP A 53 -2.80 -2.19 -9.99
CA ASP A 53 -2.69 -2.28 -8.54
C ASP A 53 -3.98 -1.77 -7.87
N GLY A 54 -4.86 -2.71 -7.52
CA GLY A 54 -6.06 -2.44 -6.75
C GLY A 54 -5.79 -1.92 -5.33
N VAL A 55 -4.64 -2.26 -4.74
CA VAL A 55 -4.29 -1.89 -3.37
C VAL A 55 -3.96 -0.41 -3.28
N SER A 56 -3.09 0.12 -4.16
CA SER A 56 -2.80 1.57 -4.16
C SER A 56 -4.04 2.42 -4.44
N ARG A 57 -4.92 1.97 -5.35
CA ARG A 57 -6.20 2.67 -5.60
C ARG A 57 -7.07 2.71 -4.35
N TYR A 58 -7.13 1.61 -3.60
CA TYR A 58 -7.86 1.54 -2.34
C TYR A 58 -7.30 2.56 -1.32
N TYR A 59 -5.99 2.62 -1.13
CA TYR A 59 -5.36 3.58 -0.22
C TYR A 59 -5.53 5.05 -0.68
N VAL A 60 -5.50 5.34 -1.99
CA VAL A 60 -5.81 6.69 -2.51
C VAL A 60 -7.23 7.09 -2.13
N ASN A 61 -8.20 6.19 -2.30
CA ASN A 61 -9.59 6.46 -1.94
C ASN A 61 -9.76 6.65 -0.43
N LEU A 62 -9.08 5.84 0.39
CA LEU A 62 -9.05 6.01 1.84
C LEU A 62 -8.52 7.39 2.24
N CYS A 63 -7.38 7.83 1.70
CA CYS A 63 -6.82 9.15 2.00
C CYS A 63 -7.78 10.30 1.64
N ARG A 64 -8.65 10.12 0.63
CA ARG A 64 -9.64 11.13 0.21
C ARG A 64 -10.92 11.11 1.04
N HIS A 65 -11.38 9.94 1.48
CA HIS A 65 -12.73 9.78 2.03
C HIS A 65 -12.76 9.51 3.54
N GLN A 66 -11.67 8.98 4.09
CA GLN A 66 -11.54 8.68 5.50
C GLN A 66 -10.33 9.47 6.02
N GLN A 67 -10.63 10.57 6.70
CA GLN A 67 -9.73 11.12 7.71
C GLN A 67 -10.10 10.42 9.00
N PRO A 68 -9.45 9.30 9.34
CA PRO A 68 -9.79 8.59 10.54
C PRO A 68 -9.48 9.45 11.77
N ASP A 69 -10.16 9.13 12.86
CA ASP A 69 -10.07 9.85 14.13
C ASP A 69 -8.59 10.01 14.57
N LYS A 70 -8.27 11.05 15.35
CA LYS A 70 -6.88 11.31 15.78
C LYS A 70 -6.24 10.14 16.54
N ASN A 71 -7.06 9.26 17.11
CA ASN A 71 -6.65 8.06 17.84
C ASN A 71 -6.55 6.80 16.96
N TRP A 72 -6.68 6.95 15.64
CA TRP A 72 -6.63 5.83 14.73
C TRP A 72 -5.21 5.26 14.63
N ASN A 73 -5.11 3.95 14.81
CA ASN A 73 -3.84 3.23 14.95
C ASN A 73 -3.19 2.82 13.61
N GLY A 74 -3.64 3.38 12.49
CA GLY A 74 -3.08 3.05 11.19
C GLY A 74 -3.53 1.69 10.61
N ALA A 75 -4.45 0.98 11.28
CA ALA A 75 -4.93 -0.32 10.84
C ALA A 75 -6.25 -0.19 10.07
N ILE A 76 -6.29 -0.78 8.87
CA ILE A 76 -7.51 -0.97 8.11
C ILE A 76 -8.02 -2.38 8.40
N ARG A 77 -9.23 -2.48 8.92
CA ARG A 77 -9.96 -3.75 8.94
C ARG A 77 -10.60 -3.95 7.56
N LEU A 78 -10.23 -5.05 6.91
CA LEU A 78 -10.95 -5.51 5.74
C LEU A 78 -12.13 -6.32 6.23
N ASP A 79 -13.28 -5.67 6.36
CA ASP A 79 -14.52 -6.31 6.75
C ASP A 79 -15.07 -7.10 5.56
N THR A 80 -14.54 -8.31 5.40
CA THR A 80 -15.11 -9.48 4.69
C THR A 80 -14.84 -9.67 3.18
N LYS A 81 -14.28 -10.87 2.94
CA LYS A 81 -14.37 -11.86 1.84
C LYS A 81 -14.38 -11.43 0.38
#